data_AF-A0A6A6U104-F1
#
_entry.id   AF-A0A6A6U104-F1
#
_cell.length_a   1.000
_cell.length_b   1.000
_cell.length_c   1.000
_cell.angle_alpha   90.00
_cell.angle_beta   90.00
_cell.angle_gamma   90.00
#
_symmetry.space_group_name_H-M   'P 1'
#
loop_
_entity.id
_entity.type
_entity.pdbx_description
1 polymer ?
#
loop_
_entity_poly.entity_id
_entity_poly.type
_entity_poly.pdbx_seq_one_letter_code
_entity_poly.pdbx_strand_id
1 'polypeptide(L)'
;MIVRYADTPCGPYDEMMLIPGAFDVPSKNKKRLRITRIYVSQKDTMYNGRVNWNIPKHLARFTFSSPPVSASNPTPKHLQISLFPPNPAAINPFFSATVQPFTFPPGLPLNTTWLPSYYGTTTLPPLPSALSALDGAWSADDEQIDVMYAPGTDEWCEFSVIMKSRRARCCWVKVEGPEAGSEEEAEAQRWWPQGKKWKPWAVGLWMENADLEITEGIKWKS
;
A
#
# COMPACT_ATOMS: atom_id res chain seq x y z
N MET A 1 -0.71 3.94 3.87
CA MET A 1 0.45 4.73 3.39
C MET A 1 0.45 4.69 1.88
N ILE A 2 0.76 5.81 1.22
CA ILE A 2 0.88 5.91 -0.25
C ILE A 2 2.31 6.33 -0.55
N VAL A 3 2.96 5.65 -1.51
CA VAL A 3 4.35 5.87 -1.88
C VAL A 3 4.44 5.97 -3.40
N ARG A 4 5.25 6.91 -3.88
CA ARG A 4 5.63 7.04 -5.28
C ARG A 4 7.12 6.80 -5.37
N TYR A 5 7.52 5.59 -5.74
CA TYR A 5 8.92 5.23 -5.83
C TYR A 5 9.53 5.82 -7.10
N ALA A 6 10.57 6.63 -6.93
CA ALA A 6 11.33 7.20 -8.04
C ALA A 6 12.45 6.27 -8.53
N ASP A 7 13.04 5.50 -7.61
CA ASP A 7 14.18 4.62 -7.90
C ASP A 7 14.05 3.32 -7.09
N THR A 8 14.01 2.18 -7.78
CA THR A 8 14.02 0.83 -7.21
C THR A 8 14.66 -0.14 -8.20
N PRO A 9 15.07 -1.36 -7.78
CA PRO A 9 15.61 -2.37 -8.69
C PRO A 9 14.66 -2.78 -9.84
N CYS A 10 13.34 -2.60 -9.68
CA CYS A 10 12.33 -2.85 -10.71
C CYS A 10 11.85 -1.57 -11.43
N GLY A 11 12.53 -0.44 -11.23
CA GLY A 11 12.13 0.85 -11.78
C GLY A 11 11.10 1.61 -10.92
N PRO A 12 10.62 2.77 -11.39
CA PRO A 12 9.67 3.60 -10.64
C PRO A 12 8.26 2.99 -10.66
N TYR A 13 7.57 2.99 -9.51
CA TYR A 13 6.18 2.53 -9.40
C TYR A 13 5.47 3.22 -8.23
N ASP A 14 4.14 3.08 -8.18
CA ASP A 14 3.30 3.64 -7.12
C ASP A 14 2.74 2.52 -6.26
N GLU A 15 2.60 2.78 -4.97
CA GLU A 15 2.12 1.82 -3.98
C GLU A 15 1.15 2.46 -2.99
N MET A 16 0.10 1.73 -2.61
CA MET A 16 -0.74 2.07 -1.47
C MET A 16 -0.93 0.85 -0.56
N MET A 17 -0.62 1.00 0.73
CA MET A 17 -0.73 -0.05 1.73
C MET A 17 -1.75 0.25 2.83
N LEU A 18 -2.42 -0.81 3.28
CA LEU A 18 -3.34 -0.83 4.41
C LEU A 18 -2.71 -1.58 5.57
N ILE A 19 -2.57 -0.89 6.69
CA ILE A 19 -2.09 -1.43 7.96
C ILE A 19 -3.15 -1.12 9.01
N PRO A 20 -4.14 -2.02 9.23
CA PRO A 20 -5.22 -1.76 10.17
C PRO A 20 -4.80 -1.80 11.64
N GLY A 21 -3.63 -2.39 11.96
CA GLY A 21 -3.11 -2.42 13.31
C GLY A 21 -2.20 -3.61 13.57
N ALA A 22 -1.99 -3.90 14.85
CA ALA A 22 -1.15 -5.01 15.29
C ALA A 22 -1.98 -6.28 15.58
N PHE A 23 -1.47 -7.42 15.14
CA PHE A 23 -2.08 -8.74 15.29
C PHE A 23 -1.13 -9.69 16.02
N ASP A 24 -1.69 -10.70 16.66
CA ASP A 24 -0.91 -11.77 17.28
C ASP A 24 -0.12 -12.56 16.23
N VAL A 25 1.13 -12.85 16.57
CA VAL A 25 2.02 -13.71 15.80
C VAL A 25 2.07 -15.09 16.47
N PRO A 26 1.65 -16.17 15.78
CA PRO A 26 1.73 -17.51 16.32
C PRO A 26 3.14 -17.85 16.80
N SER A 27 3.21 -18.59 17.91
CA SER A 27 4.46 -19.10 18.49
C SER A 27 5.46 -18.04 19.00
N LYS A 28 5.18 -16.73 18.84
CA LYS A 28 6.07 -15.64 19.30
C LYS A 28 5.54 -14.83 20.49
N ASN A 29 4.31 -15.09 20.97
CA ASN A 29 3.60 -14.36 22.06
C ASN A 29 3.79 -12.83 21.98
N LYS A 30 3.72 -12.29 20.76
CA LYS A 30 3.99 -10.88 20.43
C LYS A 30 2.97 -10.40 19.41
N LYS A 31 2.62 -9.12 19.50
CA LYS A 31 1.85 -8.42 18.47
C LYS A 31 2.77 -7.68 17.51
N ARG A 32 2.42 -7.69 16.23
CA ARG A 32 3.14 -7.00 15.15
C ARG A 32 2.17 -6.31 14.22
N LEU A 33 2.55 -5.16 13.68
CA LEU A 33 1.78 -4.54 12.60
C LEU A 33 1.61 -5.53 11.45
N ARG A 34 0.41 -5.57 10.88
CA ARG A 34 0.10 -6.43 9.73
C ARG A 34 -0.38 -5.60 8.57
N ILE A 35 0.32 -5.72 7.47
CA ILE A 35 -0.14 -5.25 6.17
C ILE A 35 -1.19 -6.25 5.69
N THR A 36 -2.44 -5.81 5.55
CA THR A 36 -3.53 -6.68 5.09
C THR A 36 -3.76 -6.60 3.60
N ARG A 37 -3.32 -5.50 2.98
CA ARG A 37 -3.44 -5.28 1.54
C ARG A 37 -2.44 -4.25 1.07
N ILE A 38 -1.86 -4.47 -0.11
CA ILE A 38 -1.13 -3.44 -0.86
C ILE A 38 -1.64 -3.41 -2.29
N TYR A 39 -1.75 -2.21 -2.84
CA TYR A 39 -1.95 -1.95 -4.26
C TYR A 39 -0.67 -1.43 -4.89
N VAL A 40 -0.30 -1.94 -6.05
CA VAL A 40 0.88 -1.50 -6.81
C VAL A 40 0.56 -1.30 -8.28
N SER A 41 1.27 -0.38 -8.93
CA SER A 41 1.09 -0.08 -10.35
C SER A 41 1.80 -1.05 -11.31
N GLN A 42 2.61 -1.99 -10.81
CA GLN A 42 3.42 -2.90 -11.64
C GLN A 42 3.39 -4.36 -11.18
N LYS A 43 3.49 -5.27 -12.15
CA LYS A 43 3.42 -6.73 -11.96
C LYS A 43 4.63 -7.30 -11.23
N ASP A 44 5.83 -6.83 -11.57
CA ASP A 44 7.07 -7.37 -10.99
C ASP A 44 7.18 -7.06 -9.50
N THR A 45 6.82 -5.85 -9.08
CA THR A 45 6.76 -5.50 -7.65
C THR A 45 5.65 -6.27 -6.93
N MET A 46 4.52 -6.58 -7.59
CA MET A 46 3.48 -7.45 -7.03
C MET A 46 4.03 -8.84 -6.75
N TYR A 47 4.62 -9.49 -7.75
CA TYR A 47 5.19 -10.82 -7.64
C TYR A 47 6.30 -10.88 -6.58
N ASN A 48 7.32 -10.04 -6.72
CA ASN A 48 8.48 -10.02 -5.81
C ASN A 48 8.08 -9.68 -4.37
N GLY A 49 7.14 -8.75 -4.20
CA GLY A 49 6.60 -8.38 -2.89
C GLY A 49 5.98 -9.56 -2.14
N ARG A 50 5.26 -10.42 -2.87
CA ARG A 50 4.63 -11.62 -2.33
C ARG A 50 5.66 -12.69 -1.98
N VAL A 51 6.56 -13.01 -2.92
CA VAL A 51 7.55 -14.10 -2.74
C VAL A 51 8.56 -13.79 -1.64
N ASN A 52 9.07 -12.56 -1.59
CA ASN A 52 10.15 -12.20 -0.68
C ASN A 52 9.64 -11.94 0.74
N TRP A 53 8.45 -11.34 0.89
CA TRP A 53 7.99 -10.80 2.17
C TRP A 53 6.58 -11.22 2.60
N ASN A 54 5.89 -12.11 1.86
CA ASN A 54 4.48 -12.44 2.08
C ASN A 54 3.53 -11.23 2.07
N ILE A 55 3.86 -10.18 1.33
CA ILE A 55 3.02 -8.99 1.28
C ILE A 55 1.83 -9.26 0.33
N PRO A 56 0.56 -9.12 0.76
CA PRO A 56 -0.62 -9.33 -0.08
C PRO A 56 -0.79 -8.17 -1.08
N LYS A 57 0.07 -8.14 -2.09
CA LYS A 57 0.04 -7.14 -3.18
C LYS A 57 -0.99 -7.53 -4.24
N HIS A 58 -1.64 -6.51 -4.79
CA HIS A 58 -2.61 -6.55 -5.89
C HIS A 58 -2.31 -5.43 -6.88
N LEU A 59 -2.62 -5.61 -8.16
CA LEU A 59 -2.49 -4.53 -9.13
C LEU A 59 -3.61 -3.50 -8.98
N ALA A 60 -3.27 -2.25 -9.20
CA ALA A 60 -4.19 -1.14 -9.39
C ALA A 60 -3.55 -0.09 -10.29
N ARG A 61 -4.38 0.76 -10.89
CA ARG A 61 -3.91 1.94 -11.61
C ARG A 61 -4.01 3.15 -10.70
N PHE A 62 -3.03 4.05 -10.80
CA PHE A 62 -2.89 5.22 -9.95
C PHE A 62 -2.95 6.49 -10.80
N THR A 63 -3.60 7.51 -10.27
CA THR A 63 -3.50 8.88 -10.80
C THR A 63 -3.19 9.86 -9.68
N PHE A 64 -2.42 10.89 -10.02
CA PHE A 64 -2.03 11.95 -9.11
C PHE A 64 -2.25 13.29 -9.81
N SER A 65 -2.80 14.28 -9.10
CA SER A 65 -3.02 15.62 -9.67
C SER A 65 -1.73 16.45 -9.81
N SER A 66 -0.58 15.92 -9.37
CA SER A 66 0.72 16.59 -9.47
C SER A 66 1.86 15.58 -9.60
N PRO A 67 2.97 15.95 -10.25
CA PRO A 67 4.17 15.12 -10.28
C PRO A 67 4.80 14.99 -8.87
N PRO A 68 5.74 14.06 -8.68
CA PRO A 68 6.52 13.99 -7.44
C PRO A 68 7.26 15.30 -7.15
N VAL A 69 7.41 15.61 -5.86
CA VAL A 69 8.14 16.79 -5.41
C VAL A 69 9.61 16.67 -5.82
N SER A 70 10.16 17.74 -6.37
CA SER A 70 11.55 17.84 -6.80
C SER A 70 12.01 19.30 -6.75
N ALA A 71 13.26 19.58 -7.13
CA ALA A 71 13.75 20.95 -7.21
C ALA A 71 12.93 21.82 -8.19
N SER A 72 12.40 21.23 -9.27
CA SER A 72 11.56 21.92 -10.25
C SER A 72 10.06 21.84 -9.97
N ASN A 73 9.63 20.89 -9.14
CA ASN A 73 8.21 20.69 -8.79
C ASN A 73 8.03 20.86 -7.27
N PRO A 74 7.64 22.06 -6.79
CA PRO A 74 7.48 22.28 -5.35
C PRO A 74 6.29 21.48 -4.80
N THR A 75 6.26 21.32 -3.47
CA THR A 75 5.15 20.64 -2.77
C THR A 75 3.81 21.29 -3.12
N PRO A 76 2.83 20.52 -3.67
CA PRO A 76 1.55 21.08 -4.06
C PRO A 76 0.73 21.49 -2.84
N LYS A 77 -0.14 22.49 -2.98
CA LYS A 77 -1.08 22.90 -1.91
C LYS A 77 -2.10 21.81 -1.60
N HIS A 78 -2.52 21.08 -2.63
CA HIS A 78 -3.41 19.93 -2.54
C HIS A 78 -2.93 18.88 -3.54
N LEU A 79 -2.89 17.62 -3.11
CA LEU A 79 -2.63 16.47 -3.96
C LEU A 79 -3.87 15.58 -3.95
N GLN A 80 -4.51 15.41 -5.11
CA GLN A 80 -5.55 14.41 -5.31
C GLN A 80 -4.90 13.12 -5.79
N ILE A 81 -5.37 12.01 -5.24
CA ILE A 81 -4.90 10.66 -5.51
C ILE A 81 -6.12 9.80 -5.77
N SER A 82 -6.12 9.05 -6.86
CA SER A 82 -7.19 8.10 -7.17
C SER A 82 -6.61 6.77 -7.61
N LEU A 83 -7.26 5.69 -7.17
CA LEU A 83 -6.90 4.33 -7.50
C LEU A 83 -8.06 3.62 -8.18
N PHE A 84 -7.74 2.91 -9.25
CA PHE A 84 -8.70 2.24 -10.11
C PHE A 84 -8.37 0.75 -10.19
N PRO A 85 -9.37 -0.10 -10.50
CA PRO A 85 -9.12 -1.48 -10.84
C PRO A 85 -8.05 -1.60 -11.95
N PRO A 86 -7.30 -2.72 -11.96
CA PRO A 86 -6.25 -2.95 -12.96
C PRO A 86 -6.82 -3.00 -14.40
N ASN A 87 -8.10 -3.36 -14.53
CA ASN A 87 -8.83 -3.28 -15.79
C ASN A 87 -8.76 -1.87 -16.39
N PRO A 88 -8.19 -1.70 -17.60
CA PRO A 88 -8.14 -0.40 -18.29
C PRO A 88 -9.53 0.18 -18.59
N ALA A 89 -10.56 -0.65 -18.73
CA ALA A 89 -11.93 -0.21 -19.00
C ALA A 89 -12.62 0.39 -17.76
N ALA A 90 -12.10 0.16 -16.55
CA ALA A 90 -12.69 0.71 -15.34
C ALA A 90 -12.47 2.23 -15.27
N ILE A 91 -13.54 3.00 -15.31
CA ILE A 91 -13.49 4.47 -15.28
C ILE A 91 -13.61 5.05 -13.88
N ASN A 92 -14.17 4.29 -12.94
CA ASN A 92 -14.45 4.76 -11.59
C ASN A 92 -13.34 4.33 -10.61
N PRO A 93 -12.83 5.23 -9.76
CA PRO A 93 -11.86 4.87 -8.75
C PRO A 93 -12.54 4.16 -7.57
N PHE A 94 -11.94 3.06 -7.10
CA PHE A 94 -12.41 2.42 -5.86
C PHE A 94 -11.94 3.13 -4.60
N PHE A 95 -10.93 4.00 -4.72
CA PHE A 95 -10.41 4.83 -3.64
C PHE A 95 -9.96 6.18 -4.19
N SER A 96 -10.34 7.26 -3.50
CA SER A 96 -9.81 8.59 -3.75
C SER A 96 -9.47 9.30 -2.45
N ALA A 97 -8.45 10.15 -2.48
CA ALA A 97 -8.10 11.00 -1.35
C ALA A 97 -7.51 12.32 -1.80
N THR A 98 -7.82 13.37 -1.03
CA THR A 98 -7.13 14.66 -1.10
C THR A 98 -6.20 14.81 0.10
N VAL A 99 -4.94 15.10 -0.17
CA VAL A 99 -3.91 15.37 0.84
C VAL A 99 -3.50 16.83 0.77
N GLN A 100 -3.51 17.51 1.92
CA GLN A 100 -3.13 18.92 2.04
C GLN A 100 -2.01 19.07 3.08
N PRO A 101 -0.75 19.31 2.65
CA PRO A 101 0.36 19.49 3.58
C PRO A 101 0.18 20.74 4.45
N PHE A 102 0.63 20.65 5.69
CA PHE A 102 0.66 21.81 6.59
C PHE A 102 1.75 22.79 6.11
N THR A 103 1.42 24.07 6.17
CA THR A 103 2.35 25.16 5.82
C THR A 103 3.22 25.57 7.00
N PHE A 104 2.75 25.35 8.23
CA PHE A 104 3.48 25.56 9.47
C PHE A 104 3.15 24.44 10.47
N PRO A 105 4.13 23.89 11.22
CA PRO A 105 5.57 24.20 11.18
C PRO A 105 6.25 23.78 9.86
N PRO A 106 7.48 24.27 9.58
CA PRO A 106 8.25 23.80 8.43
C PRO A 106 8.52 22.29 8.51
N GLY A 107 8.85 21.68 7.37
CA GLY A 107 9.20 20.26 7.34
C GLY A 107 10.46 19.96 8.17
N LEU A 108 10.38 18.92 8.98
CA LEU A 108 11.43 18.47 9.91
C LEU A 108 12.05 17.15 9.42
N PRO A 109 13.30 16.85 9.79
CA PRO A 109 13.87 15.54 9.53
C PRO A 109 13.11 14.46 10.32
N LEU A 110 12.85 13.33 9.68
CA LEU A 110 12.23 12.15 10.29
C LEU A 110 13.06 10.90 9.96
N ASN A 111 13.35 10.09 10.97
CA ASN A 111 13.98 8.79 10.83
C ASN A 111 13.26 7.78 11.73
N THR A 112 12.64 6.76 11.15
CA THR A 112 11.90 5.75 11.91
C THR A 112 12.78 4.79 12.69
N THR A 113 14.11 4.76 12.46
CA THR A 113 15.01 3.93 13.29
C THR A 113 15.12 4.44 14.74
N TRP A 114 14.69 5.67 15.01
CA TRP A 114 14.66 6.25 16.36
C TRP A 114 13.36 5.90 17.09
N LEU A 115 12.38 5.31 16.41
CA LEU A 115 11.15 4.82 17.00
C LEU A 115 11.36 3.40 17.54
N PRO A 116 10.58 2.97 18.55
CA PRO A 116 10.58 1.59 18.99
C PRO A 116 10.40 0.60 17.82
N SER A 117 11.17 -0.49 17.83
CA SER A 117 11.25 -1.44 16.72
C SER A 117 9.90 -2.04 16.31
N TYR A 118 8.93 -2.13 17.21
CA TYR A 118 7.58 -2.63 16.90
C TYR A 118 6.81 -1.73 15.91
N TYR A 119 7.20 -0.47 15.72
CA TYR A 119 6.61 0.41 14.70
C TYR A 119 7.14 0.12 13.29
N GLY A 120 8.36 -0.40 13.18
CA GLY A 120 8.98 -0.75 11.90
C GLY A 120 8.88 -2.22 11.54
N THR A 121 8.75 -3.11 12.54
CA THR A 121 8.73 -4.57 12.33
C THR A 121 7.33 -5.06 12.00
N THR A 122 7.19 -5.72 10.86
CA THR A 122 5.97 -6.38 10.41
C THR A 122 6.16 -7.89 10.41
N THR A 123 5.07 -8.63 10.66
CA THR A 123 5.04 -10.08 10.50
C THR A 123 3.81 -10.51 9.76
N LEU A 124 4.01 -11.19 8.63
CA LEU A 124 2.96 -11.59 7.71
C LEU A 124 2.86 -13.13 7.64
N PRO A 125 1.63 -13.68 7.67
CA PRO A 125 1.40 -15.10 7.47
C PRO A 125 1.73 -15.52 6.02
N PRO A 126 1.84 -16.82 5.75
CA PRO A 126 1.86 -17.32 4.38
C PRO A 126 0.64 -16.86 3.58
N LEU A 127 0.82 -16.68 2.28
CA LEU A 127 -0.23 -16.23 1.37
C LEU A 127 -0.83 -17.41 0.59
N PRO A 128 -2.16 -17.45 0.39
CA PRO A 128 -2.74 -18.38 -0.57
C PRO A 128 -2.28 -18.02 -1.99
N SER A 129 -2.09 -19.04 -2.82
CA SER A 129 -1.87 -18.83 -4.26
C SER A 129 -3.18 -18.42 -4.91
N ALA A 130 -3.18 -17.32 -5.67
CA ALA A 130 -4.36 -16.93 -6.42
C ALA A 130 -4.74 -18.00 -7.46
N LEU A 131 -3.76 -18.73 -8.01
CA LEU A 131 -4.00 -19.85 -8.91
C LEU A 131 -4.75 -21.01 -8.23
N SER A 132 -4.44 -21.29 -6.96
CA SER A 132 -5.13 -22.35 -6.21
C SER A 132 -6.58 -21.99 -5.87
N ALA A 133 -6.95 -20.71 -5.92
CA ALA A 133 -8.30 -20.25 -5.68
C ALA A 133 -9.22 -20.34 -6.91
N LEU A 134 -8.67 -20.67 -8.10
CA LEU A 134 -9.42 -20.67 -9.36
C LEU A 134 -10.15 -21.98 -9.70
N ASP A 135 -10.04 -23.05 -8.89
CA ASP A 135 -10.75 -24.34 -9.03
C ASP A 135 -10.97 -24.82 -10.49
N GLY A 136 -9.95 -24.70 -11.34
CA GLY A 136 -10.00 -25.14 -12.74
C GLY A 136 -10.79 -24.26 -13.72
N ALA A 137 -11.39 -23.14 -13.28
CA ALA A 137 -12.11 -22.19 -14.12
C ALA A 137 -11.18 -21.18 -14.82
N TRP A 138 -10.17 -21.69 -15.53
CA TRP A 138 -9.25 -20.86 -16.32
C TRP A 138 -9.84 -20.64 -17.72
N SER A 139 -10.22 -19.41 -18.03
CA SER A 139 -10.50 -18.98 -19.41
C SER A 139 -9.34 -18.08 -19.89
N ALA A 140 -8.84 -18.34 -21.10
CA ALA A 140 -7.72 -17.59 -21.68
C ALA A 140 -8.08 -16.13 -22.03
N ASP A 141 -9.38 -15.81 -22.01
CA ASP A 141 -9.93 -14.52 -22.42
C ASP A 141 -10.22 -13.58 -21.23
N ASP A 142 -10.01 -14.02 -19.99
CA ASP A 142 -10.42 -13.24 -18.82
C ASP A 142 -9.37 -12.25 -18.32
N GLU A 143 -9.89 -11.12 -17.85
CA GLU A 143 -9.30 -9.99 -17.13
C GLU A 143 -8.47 -10.36 -15.86
N GLN A 144 -8.03 -11.61 -15.73
CA GLN A 144 -7.41 -12.21 -14.55
C GLN A 144 -5.91 -12.48 -14.72
N ILE A 145 -5.23 -11.82 -15.67
CA ILE A 145 -3.77 -11.88 -15.83
C ILE A 145 -3.04 -11.70 -14.49
N ASP A 146 -3.58 -10.89 -13.59
CA ASP A 146 -3.00 -10.58 -12.29
C ASP A 146 -2.90 -11.80 -11.36
N VAL A 147 -3.75 -12.82 -11.54
CA VAL A 147 -3.72 -14.07 -10.78
C VAL A 147 -2.42 -14.83 -11.03
N MET A 148 -1.90 -14.80 -12.27
CA MET A 148 -0.63 -15.45 -12.60
C MET A 148 0.57 -14.83 -11.89
N TYR A 149 0.47 -13.54 -11.53
CA TYR A 149 1.52 -12.79 -10.84
C TYR A 149 1.32 -12.75 -9.32
N ALA A 150 0.35 -13.50 -8.79
CA ALA A 150 0.02 -13.54 -7.37
C ALA A 150 0.34 -14.91 -6.74
N PRO A 151 1.63 -15.30 -6.64
CA PRO A 151 2.04 -16.57 -6.06
C PRO A 151 1.63 -16.67 -4.59
N GLY A 152 1.46 -17.91 -4.13
CA GLY A 152 1.31 -18.25 -2.72
C GLY A 152 2.66 -18.50 -2.05
N THR A 153 2.65 -18.56 -0.73
CA THR A 153 3.81 -18.89 0.11
C THR A 153 3.36 -19.82 1.25
N ASP A 154 4.30 -20.53 1.88
CA ASP A 154 4.04 -21.59 2.86
C ASP A 154 4.63 -21.31 4.25
N GLU A 155 5.50 -20.30 4.37
CA GLU A 155 6.15 -19.90 5.61
C GLU A 155 5.65 -18.54 6.10
N TRP A 156 5.78 -18.26 7.39
CA TRP A 156 5.68 -16.91 7.94
C TRP A 156 6.87 -16.07 7.52
N CYS A 157 6.71 -14.73 7.48
CA CYS A 157 7.80 -13.80 7.18
C CYS A 157 7.79 -12.61 8.14
N GLU A 158 8.94 -12.28 8.72
CA GLU A 158 9.17 -11.07 9.54
C GLU A 158 10.24 -10.20 8.87
N PHE A 159 9.99 -8.91 8.77
CA PHE A 159 10.91 -7.93 8.20
C PHE A 159 10.63 -6.55 8.79
N SER A 160 11.55 -5.61 8.60
CA SER A 160 11.41 -4.23 9.04
C SER A 160 11.31 -3.26 7.86
N VAL A 161 10.50 -2.22 8.04
CA VAL A 161 10.41 -1.07 7.13
C VAL A 161 11.01 0.14 7.83
N ILE A 162 12.03 0.72 7.22
CA ILE A 162 12.74 1.90 7.70
C ILE A 162 12.46 3.04 6.73
N MET A 163 12.08 4.19 7.26
CA MET A 163 11.76 5.39 6.47
C MET A 163 12.58 6.57 7.00
N LYS A 164 13.26 7.26 6.09
CA LYS A 164 14.08 8.44 6.39
C LYS A 164 13.70 9.55 5.43
N SER A 165 13.55 10.77 5.94
CA SER A 165 13.40 11.96 5.10
C SER A 165 14.00 13.16 5.81
N ARG A 166 14.65 14.05 5.07
CA ARG A 166 15.13 15.33 5.60
C ARG A 166 14.00 16.35 5.79
N ARG A 167 12.82 16.08 5.20
CA ARG A 167 11.70 17.02 5.16
C ARG A 167 10.38 16.25 5.18
N ALA A 168 9.93 15.95 6.39
CA ALA A 168 8.62 15.42 6.68
C ALA A 168 7.74 16.51 7.34
N ARG A 169 6.46 16.53 7.01
CA ARG A 169 5.48 17.48 7.57
C ARG A 169 4.14 16.78 7.77
N CYS A 170 3.34 17.26 8.71
CA CYS A 170 1.96 16.80 8.82
C CYS A 170 1.14 17.23 7.59
N CYS A 171 0.08 16.49 7.31
CA CYS A 171 -0.88 16.83 6.28
C CYS A 171 -2.30 16.48 6.74
N TRP A 172 -3.28 17.23 6.22
CA TRP A 172 -4.68 16.82 6.27
C TRP A 172 -4.91 15.76 5.22
N VAL A 173 -5.72 14.77 5.56
CA VAL A 173 -6.14 13.69 4.67
C VAL A 173 -7.66 13.66 4.66
N LYS A 174 -8.24 13.82 3.48
CA LYS A 174 -9.66 13.62 3.25
C LYS A 174 -9.81 12.47 2.28
N VAL A 175 -10.26 11.32 2.77
CA VAL A 175 -10.64 10.20 1.90
C VAL A 175 -12.04 10.44 1.37
N GLU A 176 -12.20 10.24 0.07
CA GLU A 176 -13.44 10.39 -0.66
C GLU A 176 -13.87 8.99 -1.11
N GLY A 177 -15.14 8.66 -0.86
CA GLY A 177 -15.74 7.41 -1.28
C GLY A 177 -16.90 7.66 -2.24
N PRO A 178 -17.29 6.63 -3.00
CA PRO A 178 -18.51 6.68 -3.81
C PRO A 178 -19.73 6.97 -2.93
N GLU A 179 -20.79 7.50 -3.54
CA GLU A 179 -22.03 7.81 -2.83
C GLU A 179 -22.60 6.54 -2.18
N ALA A 180 -23.05 6.65 -0.93
CA ALA A 180 -23.56 5.51 -0.18
C ALA A 180 -24.82 4.93 -0.83
N GLY A 181 -24.82 3.63 -1.10
CA GLY A 181 -25.89 2.90 -1.78
C GLY A 181 -25.79 2.90 -3.30
N SER A 182 -24.75 3.49 -3.90
CA SER A 182 -24.54 3.48 -5.35
C SER A 182 -23.97 2.14 -5.85
N GLU A 183 -24.15 1.85 -7.14
CA GLU A 183 -23.49 0.72 -7.81
C GLU A 183 -21.96 0.84 -7.73
N GLU A 184 -21.44 2.06 -7.77
CA GLU A 184 -20.01 2.37 -7.60
C GLU A 184 -19.50 1.97 -6.21
N GLU A 185 -20.31 2.14 -5.15
CA GLU A 185 -19.96 1.65 -3.82
C GLU A 185 -19.85 0.13 -3.79
N ALA A 186 -20.80 -0.57 -4.41
CA ALA A 186 -20.80 -2.03 -4.46
C ALA A 186 -19.58 -2.58 -5.23
N GLU A 187 -19.17 -1.93 -6.31
CA GLU A 187 -17.94 -2.29 -7.03
C GLU A 187 -16.69 -1.95 -6.21
N ALA A 188 -16.62 -0.75 -5.63
CA ALA A 188 -15.50 -0.32 -4.81
C ALA A 188 -15.28 -1.20 -3.58
N GLN A 189 -16.35 -1.76 -2.99
CA GLN A 189 -16.28 -2.69 -1.85
C GLN A 189 -15.47 -3.97 -2.14
N ARG A 190 -15.38 -4.38 -3.41
CA ARG A 190 -14.54 -5.53 -3.80
C ARG A 190 -13.04 -5.25 -3.57
N TRP A 191 -12.65 -3.98 -3.70
CA TRP A 191 -11.26 -3.52 -3.66
C TRP A 191 -10.93 -2.81 -2.35
N TRP A 192 -11.84 -2.04 -1.78
CA TRP A 192 -11.57 -1.21 -0.62
C TRP A 192 -12.52 -1.53 0.52
N PRO A 193 -12.04 -1.64 1.78
CA PRO A 193 -12.95 -1.72 2.92
C PRO A 193 -13.81 -0.45 3.00
N GLN A 194 -15.11 -0.59 2.78
CA GLN A 194 -16.09 0.51 2.92
C GLN A 194 -16.95 0.33 4.19
N GLY A 195 -17.68 1.39 4.54
CA GLY A 195 -18.70 1.38 5.57
C GLY A 195 -18.34 2.13 6.86
N LYS A 196 -19.36 2.41 7.68
CA LYS A 196 -19.30 3.33 8.85
C LYS A 196 -18.25 2.98 9.92
N LYS A 197 -17.78 1.73 9.97
CA LYS A 197 -16.74 1.25 10.91
C LYS A 197 -15.32 1.58 10.46
N TRP A 198 -15.12 1.90 9.18
CA TRP A 198 -13.84 2.29 8.63
C TRP A 198 -13.78 3.82 8.57
N LYS A 199 -13.00 4.44 9.46
CA LYS A 199 -12.74 5.88 9.46
C LYS A 199 -11.23 6.11 9.37
N PRO A 200 -10.72 6.49 8.19
CA PRO A 200 -9.30 6.81 8.06
C PRO A 200 -8.98 8.04 8.90
N TRP A 201 -7.72 8.15 9.30
CA TRP A 201 -7.25 9.30 10.05
C TRP A 201 -7.31 10.54 9.17
N ALA A 202 -7.80 11.65 9.72
CA ALA A 202 -7.86 12.93 9.01
C ALA A 202 -6.49 13.65 8.96
N VAL A 203 -5.48 13.11 9.64
CA VAL A 203 -4.12 13.64 9.68
C VAL A 203 -3.14 12.53 9.31
N GLY A 204 -2.14 12.87 8.51
CA GLY A 204 -1.06 11.98 8.10
C GLY A 204 0.29 12.67 8.12
N LEU A 205 1.31 11.92 7.71
CA LEU A 205 2.66 12.40 7.50
C LEU A 205 2.96 12.43 6.00
N TRP A 206 3.44 13.56 5.52
CA TRP A 206 3.98 13.75 4.17
C TRP A 206 5.50 13.76 4.25
N MET A 207 6.17 12.86 3.54
CA MET A 207 7.63 12.78 3.49
C MET A 207 8.12 13.11 2.09
N GLU A 208 8.95 14.15 1.95
CA GLU A 208 9.55 14.55 0.67
C GLU A 208 10.89 13.84 0.48
N ASN A 209 11.17 13.32 -0.72
CA ASN A 209 12.43 12.65 -1.08
C ASN A 209 12.89 11.67 0.01
N ALA A 210 12.02 10.72 0.34
CA ALA A 210 12.24 9.78 1.41
C ALA A 210 12.98 8.54 0.92
N ASP A 211 13.90 8.04 1.74
CA ASP A 211 14.48 6.71 1.57
C ASP A 211 13.60 5.71 2.32
N LEU A 212 13.16 4.67 1.63
CA LEU A 212 12.42 3.56 2.19
C LEU A 212 13.24 2.29 2.01
N GLU A 213 13.61 1.68 3.13
CA GLU A 213 14.41 0.46 3.19
C GLU A 213 13.54 -0.66 3.77
N ILE A 214 13.52 -1.80 3.08
CA ILE A 214 12.85 -3.03 3.54
C ILE A 214 13.97 -4.05 3.78
N THR A 215 14.07 -4.55 5.01
CA THR A 215 15.07 -5.56 5.33
C THR A 215 14.76 -6.89 4.66
N GLU A 216 15.75 -7.77 4.60
CA GLU A 216 15.53 -9.17 4.24
C GLU A 216 14.47 -9.82 5.14
N GLY A 217 13.69 -10.74 4.58
CA GLY A 217 12.64 -11.47 5.26
C GLY A 217 13.17 -12.67 6.02
N ILE A 218 12.93 -12.72 7.33
CA ILE A 218 13.19 -13.89 8.17
C ILE A 218 11.98 -14.82 8.08
N LYS A 219 12.17 -16.04 7.57
CA LYS A 219 11.10 -17.01 7.34
C LYS A 219 11.10 -18.18 8.32
N TRP A 220 9.91 -18.69 8.67
CA TRP A 220 9.76 -19.88 9.52
C TRP A 220 8.40 -20.57 9.33
N LYS A 221 8.33 -21.87 9.65
CA LYS A 221 7.08 -22.65 9.69
C LYS A 221 6.41 -22.53 11.06
N SER A 222 5.09 -22.51 11.08
CA SER A 222 4.29 -22.45 12.32
C SER A 222 4.29 -23.76 13.08
#